data_AF-A0A927NZP5-F1
#
_entry.id   AF-A0A927NZP5-F1
#
_cell.length_a   1.000
_cell.length_b   1.000
_cell.length_c   1.000
_cell.angle_alpha   90.00
_cell.angle_beta   90.00
_cell.angle_gamma   90.00
#
_symmetry.space_group_name_H-M   'P 1'
#
loop_
_entity.id
_entity.type
_entity.pdbx_description
1 polymer ?
#
loop_
_entity_poly.entity_id
_entity_poly.type
_entity_poly.pdbx_seq_one_letter_code
_entity_poly.pdbx_strand_id
1 'polypeptide(L)'
;MKTSGIIHALNYIDDDLVSGAVTYNRRKRMWRKNIAAYAAAAAIVIAFATILFWNNCPGRLPFTLTAYAEGMDHNVSAAEMKERICLPVSMFQADNGLRGFVFSYSMAGLERMNSVAIINADELFNGDEAIETINGIEMDDSRKYVFYVPPQNEDGPYRVSFPVDGKDGNTVAMLTLLIEHAEEGYSAQIERVESHPRRETPQT
;
A
#
# COMPACT_ATOMS: atom_id res chain seq x y z
N MET A 1 -3.12 85.25 -25.07
CA MET A 1 -2.02 84.29 -25.31
C MET A 1 -2.26 83.04 -24.46
N LYS A 2 -2.20 81.88 -25.12
CA LYS A 2 -2.06 80.50 -24.59
C LYS A 2 -3.20 79.90 -23.75
N THR A 3 -4.33 79.64 -24.41
CA THR A 3 -5.15 78.44 -24.16
C THR A 3 -4.57 77.28 -24.97
N SER A 4 -3.62 76.54 -24.41
CA SER A 4 -3.20 75.26 -24.99
C SER A 4 -2.38 74.50 -23.96
N GLY A 5 -2.90 73.39 -23.43
CA GLY A 5 -2.12 72.55 -22.52
C GLY A 5 -2.92 71.55 -21.70
N ILE A 6 -4.19 71.81 -21.38
CA ILE A 6 -4.91 70.97 -20.39
C ILE A 6 -5.84 69.94 -21.05
N ILE A 7 -6.39 70.23 -22.25
CA ILE A 7 -7.38 69.34 -22.88
C ILE A 7 -6.74 68.10 -23.53
N HIS A 8 -5.45 68.16 -23.91
CA HIS A 8 -4.77 67.03 -24.57
C HIS A 8 -4.25 65.95 -23.62
N ALA A 9 -4.20 66.21 -22.30
CA ALA A 9 -3.67 65.26 -21.32
C ALA A 9 -4.75 64.34 -20.72
N LEU A 10 -6.03 64.70 -20.80
CA LEU A 10 -7.12 63.91 -20.20
C LEU A 10 -7.58 62.74 -21.10
N ASN A 11 -7.49 62.87 -22.42
CA ASN A 11 -7.90 61.79 -23.34
C ASN A 11 -6.88 60.64 -23.45
N TYR A 12 -5.66 60.80 -22.94
CA TYR A 12 -4.64 59.75 -22.98
C TYR A 12 -4.64 58.87 -21.71
N ILE A 13 -5.38 59.29 -20.68
CA ILE A 13 -5.38 58.60 -19.38
C ILE A 13 -6.45 57.49 -19.34
N ASP A 14 -7.50 57.57 -20.15
CA ASP A 14 -8.64 56.64 -20.02
C ASP A 14 -8.39 55.27 -20.67
N ASP A 15 -7.83 55.22 -21.88
CA ASP A 15 -7.68 53.94 -22.60
C ASP A 15 -6.57 53.03 -22.05
N ASP A 16 -5.45 53.61 -21.57
CA ASP A 16 -4.30 52.83 -21.11
C ASP A 16 -4.52 52.27 -19.69
N LEU A 17 -5.27 52.99 -18.83
CA LEU A 17 -5.68 52.50 -17.52
C LEU A 17 -6.79 51.45 -17.60
N VAL A 18 -7.71 51.56 -18.56
CA VAL A 18 -8.76 50.55 -18.79
C VAL A 18 -8.16 49.27 -19.39
N SER A 19 -7.22 49.38 -20.33
CA SER A 19 -6.51 48.22 -20.92
C SER A 19 -5.63 47.49 -19.89
N GLY A 20 -4.98 48.23 -18.99
CA GLY A 20 -4.23 47.68 -17.85
C GLY A 20 -5.11 46.98 -16.80
N ALA A 21 -6.29 47.51 -16.50
CA ALA A 21 -7.20 46.93 -15.51
C ALA A 21 -7.81 45.60 -15.98
N VAL A 22 -8.14 45.47 -17.26
CA VAL A 22 -8.70 44.24 -17.85
C VAL A 22 -7.64 43.12 -17.94
N THR A 23 -6.39 43.46 -18.24
CA THR A 23 -5.29 42.48 -18.32
C THR A 23 -4.83 42.01 -16.93
N TYR A 24 -4.85 42.87 -15.91
CA TYR A 24 -4.47 42.49 -14.54
C TYR A 24 -5.46 41.52 -13.89
N ASN A 25 -6.76 41.70 -14.12
CA ASN A 25 -7.79 40.83 -13.53
C ASN A 25 -7.82 39.41 -14.12
N ARG A 26 -7.41 39.25 -15.39
CA ARG A 26 -7.38 37.93 -16.06
C ARG A 26 -6.21 37.06 -15.59
N ARG A 27 -5.05 37.65 -15.28
CA ARG A 27 -3.84 36.93 -14.84
C ARG A 27 -3.96 36.41 -13.40
N LYS A 28 -4.56 37.19 -12.50
CA LYS A 28 -4.76 36.83 -11.09
C LYS A 28 -5.75 35.66 -10.91
N ARG A 29 -6.73 35.52 -11.81
CA ARG A 29 -7.72 34.42 -11.78
C ARG A 29 -7.14 33.08 -12.24
N MET A 30 -6.14 33.06 -13.12
CA MET A 30 -5.45 31.83 -13.54
C MET A 30 -4.40 31.36 -12.52
N TRP A 31 -3.67 32.28 -11.87
CA TRP A 31 -2.71 31.92 -10.83
C TRP A 31 -3.36 31.27 -9.60
N ARG A 32 -4.56 31.70 -9.21
CA ARG A 32 -5.29 31.07 -8.09
C ARG A 32 -5.78 29.65 -8.38
N LYS A 33 -6.03 29.31 -9.65
CA LYS A 33 -6.44 27.95 -10.04
C LYS A 33 -5.28 26.96 -9.95
N ASN A 34 -4.05 27.40 -10.21
CA ASN A 34 -2.89 26.52 -10.17
C ASN A 34 -2.36 26.32 -8.74
N ILE A 35 -2.46 27.34 -7.86
CA ILE A 35 -2.02 27.21 -6.46
C ILE A 35 -2.85 26.18 -5.68
N ALA A 36 -4.16 26.08 -5.95
CA ALA A 36 -5.01 25.06 -5.32
C ALA A 36 -4.60 23.63 -5.72
N ALA A 37 -4.22 23.42 -6.99
CA ALA A 37 -3.72 22.12 -7.46
C ALA A 37 -2.34 21.77 -6.88
N TYR A 38 -1.43 22.75 -6.76
CA TYR A 38 -0.12 22.54 -6.12
C TYR A 38 -0.22 22.33 -4.61
N ALA A 39 -1.17 22.98 -3.93
CA ALA A 39 -1.42 22.77 -2.50
C ALA A 39 -2.02 21.39 -2.21
N ALA A 40 -2.91 20.88 -3.07
CA ALA A 40 -3.44 19.52 -2.96
C ALA A 40 -2.35 18.46 -3.18
N ALA A 41 -1.48 18.65 -4.18
CA ALA A 41 -0.34 17.75 -4.41
C ALA A 41 0.70 17.81 -3.27
N ALA A 42 0.98 18.99 -2.72
CA ALA A 42 1.88 19.14 -1.57
C ALA A 42 1.31 18.52 -0.29
N ALA A 43 -0.01 18.59 -0.06
CA ALA A 43 -0.66 17.93 1.08
C ALA A 43 -0.55 16.40 1.00
N ILE A 44 -0.67 15.82 -0.21
CA ILE A 44 -0.46 14.39 -0.43
C ILE A 44 1.00 14.02 -0.14
N VAL A 45 1.98 14.76 -0.67
CA VAL A 45 3.41 14.48 -0.43
C VAL A 45 3.79 14.64 1.06
N ILE A 46 3.22 15.62 1.76
CA ILE A 46 3.44 15.81 3.20
C ILE A 46 2.78 14.71 4.01
N ALA A 47 1.57 14.27 3.67
CA ALA A 47 0.90 13.14 4.33
C ALA A 47 1.69 11.82 4.16
N PHE A 48 2.23 11.54 2.97
CA PHE A 48 3.12 10.40 2.75
C PHE A 48 4.48 10.56 3.47
N ALA A 49 5.02 11.78 3.55
CA ALA A 49 6.30 12.05 4.22
C ALA A 49 6.21 11.99 5.76
N THR A 50 5.09 12.39 6.36
CA THR A 50 4.91 12.34 7.82
C THR A 50 4.66 10.92 8.33
N ILE A 51 4.05 10.03 7.52
CA ILE A 51 3.97 8.59 7.80
C ILE A 51 5.38 7.96 7.79
N LEU A 52 6.27 8.43 6.91
CA LEU A 52 7.63 7.90 6.80
C LEU A 52 8.58 8.35 7.92
N PHE A 53 8.39 9.51 8.53
CA PHE A 53 9.37 10.09 9.47
C PHE A 53 9.21 9.65 10.93
N TRP A 54 8.04 9.14 11.35
CA TRP A 54 7.82 8.82 12.78
C TRP A 54 8.16 7.37 13.19
N ASN A 55 8.47 6.49 12.24
CA ASN A 55 8.65 5.05 12.51
C ASN A 55 10.09 4.55 12.38
N ASN A 56 11.07 5.38 12.78
CA ASN A 56 12.47 4.99 12.78
C ASN A 56 12.86 4.23 14.05
N CYS A 57 12.56 2.93 14.03
CA CYS A 57 13.47 1.86 14.46
C CYS A 57 13.02 0.60 13.70
N PRO A 58 13.53 0.32 12.50
CA PRO A 58 13.24 -0.96 11.86
C PRO A 58 13.94 -2.05 12.66
N GLY A 59 13.18 -2.73 13.53
CA GLY A 59 13.54 -4.08 13.94
C GLY A 59 13.77 -4.88 12.66
N ARG A 60 15.00 -5.35 12.46
CA ARG A 60 15.32 -6.12 11.26
C ARG A 60 14.62 -7.46 11.39
N LEU A 61 13.49 -7.60 10.70
CA LEU A 61 12.75 -8.86 10.66
C LEU A 61 13.69 -9.97 10.18
N PRO A 62 13.64 -11.16 10.80
CA PRO A 62 14.47 -12.28 10.39
C PRO A 62 14.06 -12.84 9.02
N PHE A 63 12.96 -12.35 8.43
CA PHE A 63 12.41 -12.74 7.13
C PHE A 63 12.03 -11.51 6.30
N THR A 64 11.72 -11.71 5.02
CA THR A 64 11.11 -10.69 4.15
C THR A 64 9.71 -11.15 3.82
N LEU A 65 8.71 -10.42 4.33
CA LEU A 65 7.30 -10.68 4.09
C LEU A 65 6.80 -9.67 3.06
N THR A 66 5.98 -10.10 2.11
CA THR A 66 5.43 -9.26 1.05
C THR A 66 3.92 -9.41 1.00
N ALA A 67 3.23 -8.28 1.03
CA ALA A 67 1.78 -8.21 0.84
C ALA A 67 1.45 -7.78 -0.59
N TYR A 68 0.28 -8.19 -1.06
CA TYR A 68 -0.19 -7.91 -2.41
C TYR A 68 -1.45 -7.03 -2.39
N ALA A 69 -1.51 -6.07 -3.30
CA ALA A 69 -2.66 -5.20 -3.50
C ALA A 69 -2.90 -4.95 -4.98
N GLU A 70 -4.15 -4.94 -5.40
CA GLU A 70 -4.58 -4.59 -6.75
C GLU A 70 -4.76 -3.08 -6.86
N GLY A 71 -4.07 -2.46 -7.80
CA GLY A 71 -4.23 -1.04 -8.12
C GLY A 71 -5.46 -0.77 -9.00
N MET A 72 -5.78 0.51 -9.20
CA MET A 72 -6.91 0.95 -10.05
C MET A 72 -6.82 0.46 -11.50
N ASP A 73 -5.62 0.17 -11.99
CA ASP A 73 -5.37 -0.31 -13.36
C ASP A 73 -5.44 -1.84 -13.47
N HIS A 74 -5.95 -2.55 -12.45
CA HIS A 74 -5.89 -4.02 -12.30
C HIS A 74 -4.47 -4.60 -12.24
N ASN A 75 -3.47 -3.72 -12.07
CA ASN A 75 -2.08 -4.13 -11.88
C ASN A 75 -1.86 -4.50 -10.42
N VAL A 76 -1.28 -5.68 -10.20
CA VAL A 76 -0.93 -6.14 -8.86
C VAL A 76 0.39 -5.52 -8.43
N SER A 77 0.36 -4.87 -7.28
CA SER A 77 1.52 -4.34 -6.59
C SER A 77 1.91 -5.28 -5.46
N ALA A 78 3.22 -5.45 -5.27
CA ALA A 78 3.80 -6.25 -4.21
C ALA A 78 4.69 -5.35 -3.35
N ALA A 79 4.44 -5.32 -2.03
CA ALA A 79 5.16 -4.44 -1.11
C ALA A 79 5.71 -5.22 0.09
N GLU A 80 6.99 -4.99 0.41
CA GLU A 80 7.62 -5.58 1.59
C GLU A 80 7.02 -4.98 2.88
N MET A 81 6.48 -5.84 3.72
CA MET A 81 5.94 -5.48 5.03
C MET A 81 7.08 -5.22 6.01
N LYS A 82 6.93 -4.15 6.80
CA LYS A 82 7.81 -3.82 7.93
C LYS A 82 6.96 -3.69 9.19
N GLU A 83 7.56 -3.90 10.34
CA GLU A 83 6.87 -3.72 11.63
C GLU A 83 6.28 -2.31 11.73
N ARG A 84 5.05 -2.21 12.25
CA ARG A 84 4.33 -0.96 12.50
C ARG A 84 4.02 -0.12 11.25
N ILE A 85 4.22 -0.67 10.05
CA ILE A 85 3.80 -0.03 8.80
C ILE A 85 2.51 -0.71 8.32
N CYS A 86 1.46 0.08 8.13
CA CYS A 86 0.24 -0.38 7.45
C CYS A 86 0.45 -0.28 5.94
N LEU A 87 0.16 -1.38 5.23
CA LEU A 87 0.20 -1.43 3.77
C LEU A 87 -1.19 -1.75 3.22
N PRO A 88 -1.59 -1.19 2.07
CA PRO A 88 -2.82 -1.60 1.40
C PRO A 88 -2.72 -3.07 0.99
N VAL A 89 -3.83 -3.79 1.10
CA VAL A 89 -3.98 -5.17 0.63
C VAL A 89 -5.32 -5.33 -0.09
N SER A 90 -5.40 -6.30 -0.99
CA SER A 90 -6.62 -6.61 -1.73
C SER A 90 -6.98 -8.08 -1.58
N MET A 91 -8.27 -8.39 -1.77
CA MET A 91 -8.71 -9.76 -1.90
C MET A 91 -8.46 -10.24 -3.33
N PHE A 92 -7.78 -11.38 -3.45
CA PHE A 92 -7.56 -12.05 -4.72
C PHE A 92 -8.44 -13.28 -4.82
N GLN A 93 -8.77 -13.66 -6.05
CA GLN A 93 -9.46 -14.90 -6.34
C GLN A 93 -8.47 -15.98 -6.79
N ALA A 94 -8.50 -17.14 -6.16
CA ALA A 94 -7.77 -18.33 -6.60
C ALA A 94 -8.52 -19.05 -7.74
N ASP A 95 -7.83 -19.96 -8.43
CA ASP A 95 -8.39 -20.81 -9.50
C ASP A 95 -9.60 -21.66 -9.07
N ASN A 96 -9.59 -22.16 -7.85
CA ASN A 96 -10.71 -22.88 -7.24
C ASN A 96 -11.89 -21.96 -6.85
N GLY A 97 -11.78 -20.65 -7.08
CA GLY A 97 -12.81 -19.66 -6.84
C GLY A 97 -12.78 -19.02 -5.44
N LEU A 98 -11.91 -19.49 -4.53
CA LEU A 98 -11.75 -18.91 -3.19
C LEU A 98 -11.27 -17.46 -3.26
N ARG A 99 -11.72 -16.66 -2.31
CA ARG A 99 -11.31 -15.26 -2.16
C ARG A 99 -10.58 -15.07 -0.86
N GLY A 100 -9.43 -14.40 -0.91
CA GLY A 100 -8.58 -14.25 0.25
C GLY A 100 -7.49 -13.22 0.06
N PHE A 101 -6.85 -12.87 1.17
CA PHE A 101 -5.68 -12.00 1.19
C PHE A 101 -4.42 -12.83 0.94
N VAL A 102 -3.49 -12.27 0.17
CA VAL A 102 -2.28 -12.97 -0.24
C VAL A 102 -1.07 -12.31 0.41
N PHE A 103 -0.25 -13.15 1.01
CA PHE A 103 1.07 -12.79 1.51
C PHE A 103 2.10 -13.76 0.96
N SER A 104 3.36 -13.36 0.91
CA SER A 104 4.45 -14.28 0.56
C SER A 104 5.71 -13.98 1.34
N TYR A 105 6.54 -15.00 1.53
CA TYR A 105 7.85 -14.85 2.14
C TYR A 105 8.87 -15.73 1.43
N SER A 106 10.13 -15.31 1.45
CA SER A 106 11.22 -16.07 0.84
C SER A 106 11.45 -17.38 1.59
N MET A 107 11.61 -18.48 0.85
CA MET A 107 11.98 -19.76 1.42
C MET A 107 13.46 -19.77 1.84
N ALA A 108 13.75 -20.34 3.01
CA ALA A 108 15.10 -20.64 3.41
C ALA A 108 15.49 -22.05 2.94
N GLY A 109 16.52 -22.15 2.09
CA GLY A 109 17.05 -23.45 1.63
C GLY A 109 16.95 -23.69 0.11
N LEU A 110 17.16 -24.95 -0.30
CA LEU A 110 17.15 -25.41 -1.69
C LEU A 110 15.77 -25.88 -2.18
N GLU A 111 14.74 -25.83 -1.33
CA GLU A 111 13.37 -26.13 -1.75
C GLU A 111 12.89 -25.02 -2.69
N ARG A 112 13.05 -25.26 -3.99
CA ARG A 112 12.60 -24.39 -5.08
C ARG A 112 11.35 -24.96 -5.70
N MET A 113 10.26 -24.86 -4.96
CA MET A 113 8.93 -25.08 -5.50
C MET A 113 8.01 -24.14 -4.74
N ASN A 114 7.32 -23.27 -5.47
CA ASN A 114 6.31 -22.43 -4.86
C ASN A 114 5.26 -23.33 -4.18
N SER A 115 4.72 -22.85 -3.07
CA SER A 115 3.64 -23.55 -2.38
C SER A 115 2.70 -22.54 -1.76
N VAL A 116 1.40 -22.81 -1.82
CA VAL A 116 0.38 -21.99 -1.18
C VAL A 116 -0.08 -22.67 0.11
N ALA A 117 0.12 -21.99 1.24
CA ALA A 117 -0.49 -22.37 2.51
C ALA A 117 -1.83 -21.64 2.64
N ILE A 118 -2.92 -22.38 2.75
CA ILE A 118 -4.26 -21.82 2.93
C ILE A 118 -4.53 -21.70 4.44
N ILE A 119 -4.91 -20.51 4.89
CA ILE A 119 -5.32 -20.26 6.26
C ILE A 119 -6.76 -19.79 6.24
N ASN A 120 -7.61 -20.47 7.00
CA ASN A 120 -9.01 -20.13 7.13
C ASN A 120 -9.29 -19.68 8.56
N ALA A 121 -10.12 -18.66 8.74
CA ALA A 121 -10.59 -18.21 10.05
C ALA A 121 -11.59 -19.18 10.70
N ASP A 122 -12.33 -19.95 9.90
CA ASP A 122 -13.59 -20.57 10.35
C ASP A 122 -13.58 -22.11 10.52
N GLU A 123 -12.48 -22.83 10.24
CA GLU A 123 -12.39 -24.32 10.21
C GLU A 123 -13.63 -25.01 9.59
N LEU A 124 -13.66 -25.28 8.28
CA LEU A 124 -13.14 -26.53 7.72
C LEU A 124 -12.99 -26.32 6.21
N PHE A 125 -11.76 -26.09 5.74
CA PHE A 125 -11.41 -26.59 4.41
C PHE A 125 -10.94 -28.02 4.63
N ASN A 126 -11.74 -28.98 4.16
CA ASN A 126 -11.35 -30.38 4.12
C ASN A 126 -10.23 -30.54 3.09
N GLY A 127 -8.99 -30.32 3.53
CA GLY A 127 -7.77 -31.06 3.20
C GLY A 127 -7.28 -31.24 1.75
N ASP A 128 -8.10 -31.03 0.71
CA ASP A 128 -7.80 -31.45 -0.66
C ASP A 128 -7.83 -30.30 -1.67
N GLU A 129 -8.24 -29.08 -1.29
CA GLU A 129 -8.18 -27.94 -2.19
C GLU A 129 -6.78 -27.34 -2.21
N ALA A 130 -6.00 -27.77 -3.20
CA ALA A 130 -4.77 -27.09 -3.58
C ALA A 130 -5.12 -25.85 -4.40
N ILE A 131 -4.54 -24.70 -4.02
CA ILE A 131 -4.50 -23.53 -4.89
C ILE A 131 -3.21 -23.65 -5.71
N GLU A 132 -3.34 -23.87 -7.02
CA GLU A 132 -2.19 -23.88 -7.93
C GLU A 132 -1.86 -22.46 -8.39
N THR A 133 -2.90 -21.63 -8.59
CA THR A 133 -2.74 -20.27 -9.11
C THR A 133 -3.65 -19.26 -8.41
N ILE A 134 -3.16 -18.03 -8.30
CA ILE A 134 -3.90 -16.89 -7.78
C ILE A 134 -4.01 -15.85 -8.90
N ASN A 135 -5.24 -15.46 -9.25
CA ASN A 135 -5.48 -14.58 -10.38
C ASN A 135 -4.75 -13.25 -10.20
N GLY A 136 -3.98 -12.85 -11.22
CA GLY A 136 -3.22 -11.59 -11.23
C GLY A 136 -1.87 -11.65 -10.50
N ILE A 137 -1.54 -12.73 -9.80
CA ILE A 137 -0.26 -12.90 -9.12
C ILE A 137 0.60 -13.93 -9.85
N GLU A 138 1.75 -13.49 -10.36
CA GLU A 138 2.79 -14.40 -10.85
C GLU A 138 3.54 -15.01 -9.65
N MET A 139 3.48 -16.34 -9.53
CA MET A 139 4.07 -17.06 -8.40
C MET A 139 5.54 -17.38 -8.63
N ASP A 140 6.39 -16.95 -7.71
CA ASP A 140 7.84 -17.16 -7.74
C ASP A 140 8.21 -18.44 -6.98
N ASP A 141 8.94 -19.35 -7.63
CA ASP A 141 9.40 -20.64 -7.09
C ASP A 141 10.31 -20.53 -5.87
N SER A 142 10.83 -19.33 -5.58
CA SER A 142 11.65 -19.05 -4.40
C SER A 142 10.84 -18.59 -3.17
N ARG A 143 9.51 -18.54 -3.28
CA ARG A 143 8.62 -17.97 -2.27
C ARG A 143 7.53 -18.96 -1.86
N LYS A 144 7.21 -18.95 -0.57
CA LYS A 144 5.97 -19.52 -0.03
C LYS A 144 4.91 -18.44 -0.04
N TYR A 145 3.72 -18.82 -0.49
CA TYR A 145 2.54 -17.97 -0.50
C TYR A 145 1.60 -18.40 0.63
N VAL A 146 0.96 -17.43 1.26
CA VAL A 146 -0.05 -17.63 2.29
C VAL A 146 -1.34 -17.00 1.80
N PHE A 147 -2.37 -17.81 1.64
CA PHE A 147 -3.70 -17.41 1.19
C PHE A 147 -4.66 -17.43 2.37
N TYR A 148 -4.97 -16.27 2.92
CA TYR A 148 -5.87 -16.15 4.07
C TYR A 148 -7.30 -15.88 3.60
N VAL A 149 -8.21 -16.82 3.91
CA VAL A 149 -9.65 -16.71 3.62
C VAL A 149 -10.34 -16.13 4.86
N PRO A 150 -10.88 -14.89 4.79
CA PRO A 150 -11.63 -14.29 5.90
C PRO A 150 -13.01 -14.95 6.09
N PRO A 151 -13.64 -14.81 7.27
CA PRO A 151 -14.99 -15.28 7.51
C PRO A 151 -16.00 -14.65 6.55
N GLN A 152 -16.97 -15.42 6.04
CA GLN A 152 -17.90 -14.93 5.00
C GLN A 152 -18.96 -13.93 5.51
N ASN A 153 -19.01 -13.63 6.81
CA ASN A 153 -20.05 -12.78 7.41
C ASN A 153 -19.54 -11.78 8.46
N GLU A 154 -18.24 -11.52 8.53
CA GLU A 154 -17.65 -10.61 9.52
C GLU A 154 -16.81 -9.55 8.82
N ASP A 155 -17.12 -8.27 9.01
CA ASP A 155 -16.36 -7.15 8.43
C ASP A 155 -15.21 -6.72 9.37
N GLY A 156 -14.24 -7.62 9.59
CA GLY A 156 -12.96 -7.33 10.26
C GLY A 156 -13.03 -6.65 11.65
N PRO A 157 -11.87 -6.27 12.23
CA PRO A 157 -10.53 -6.54 11.74
C PRO A 157 -10.15 -8.02 11.87
N TYR A 158 -9.48 -8.55 10.87
CA TYR A 158 -9.05 -9.95 10.84
C TYR A 158 -7.66 -10.10 11.45
N ARG A 159 -7.51 -11.05 12.37
CA ARG A 159 -6.20 -11.44 12.91
C ARG A 159 -5.81 -12.80 12.35
N VAL A 160 -4.67 -12.86 11.68
CA VAL A 160 -4.14 -14.10 11.12
C VAL A 160 -2.73 -14.35 11.67
N SER A 161 -2.49 -15.57 12.13
CA SER A 161 -1.20 -15.98 12.68
C SER A 161 -0.65 -17.16 11.92
N PHE A 162 0.61 -17.10 11.51
CA PHE A 162 1.28 -18.20 10.81
C PHE A 162 2.79 -18.23 11.03
N PRO A 163 3.41 -19.43 10.97
CA PRO A 163 4.84 -19.57 11.04
C PRO A 163 5.51 -19.12 9.72
N VAL A 164 6.64 -18.43 9.86
CA VAL A 164 7.50 -17.97 8.76
C VAL A 164 8.93 -18.42 9.04
N ASP A 165 9.56 -19.00 8.03
CA ASP A 165 10.97 -19.40 8.09
C ASP A 165 11.87 -18.16 8.06
N GLY A 166 12.83 -18.08 8.99
CA GLY A 166 13.86 -17.05 9.01
C GLY A 166 14.86 -17.24 7.87
N LYS A 167 15.52 -16.15 7.44
CA LYS A 167 16.55 -16.13 6.38
C LYS A 167 17.72 -17.07 6.64
N ASP A 168 17.96 -17.39 7.91
CA ASP A 168 19.02 -18.28 8.37
C ASP A 168 18.65 -19.77 8.30
N GLY A 169 17.37 -20.11 8.07
CA GLY A 169 16.85 -21.48 8.04
C GLY A 169 16.79 -22.19 9.40
N ASN A 170 17.33 -21.57 10.45
CA ASN A 170 17.39 -22.10 11.80
C ASN A 170 16.45 -21.39 12.78
N THR A 171 15.86 -20.28 12.35
CA THR A 171 14.84 -19.56 13.12
C THR A 171 13.48 -19.76 12.47
N VAL A 172 12.45 -20.01 13.28
CA VAL A 172 11.05 -19.95 12.86
C VAL A 172 10.38 -18.81 13.64
N ALA A 173 9.76 -17.89 12.93
CA ALA A 173 9.03 -16.78 13.52
C ALA A 173 7.53 -17.01 13.41
N MET A 174 6.82 -16.94 14.53
CA MET A 174 5.36 -16.83 14.56
C MET A 174 4.99 -15.37 14.30
N LEU A 175 4.34 -15.13 13.17
CA LEU A 175 3.90 -13.82 12.76
C LEU A 175 2.40 -13.69 13.00
N THR A 176 1.97 -12.57 13.59
CA THR A 176 0.56 -12.18 13.67
C THR A 176 0.33 -10.91 12.87
N LEU A 177 -0.54 -10.99 11.87
CA LEU A 177 -0.98 -9.87 11.05
C LEU A 177 -2.37 -9.41 11.52
N LEU A 178 -2.58 -8.10 11.49
CA LEU A 178 -3.89 -7.47 11.62
C LEU A 178 -4.28 -6.90 10.25
N ILE A 179 -5.44 -7.30 9.74
CA ILE A 179 -6.03 -6.79 8.50
C ILE A 179 -7.28 -5.99 8.86
N GLU A 180 -7.25 -4.70 8.60
CA GLU A 180 -8.34 -3.77 8.91
C GLU A 180 -9.07 -3.36 7.63
N HIS A 181 -10.39 -3.22 7.73
CA HIS A 181 -11.21 -2.65 6.66
C HIS A 181 -11.41 -1.16 6.93
N ALA A 182 -11.00 -0.32 5.98
CA ALA A 182 -11.18 1.12 6.00
C ALA A 182 -12.02 1.57 4.78
N GLU A 183 -12.44 2.85 4.75
CA GLU A 183 -13.23 3.40 3.63
C GLU A 183 -12.55 3.26 2.27
N GLU A 184 -11.21 3.22 2.25
CA GLU A 184 -10.38 3.09 1.04
C GLU A 184 -10.01 1.64 0.68
N GLY A 185 -10.53 0.65 1.41
CA GLY A 185 -10.26 -0.77 1.21
C GLY A 185 -9.58 -1.42 2.41
N TYR A 186 -8.85 -2.51 2.18
CA TYR A 186 -8.19 -3.25 3.26
C TYR A 186 -6.74 -2.80 3.44
N SER A 187 -6.29 -2.79 4.69
CA SER A 187 -4.88 -2.58 5.03
C SER A 187 -4.39 -3.66 5.98
N ALA A 188 -3.13 -4.05 5.84
CA ALA A 188 -2.50 -5.06 6.69
C ALA A 188 -1.30 -4.46 7.41
N GLN A 189 -1.13 -4.85 8.67
CA GLN A 189 0.04 -4.52 9.48
C GLN A 189 0.54 -5.75 10.25
N ILE A 190 1.84 -5.75 10.52
CA ILE A 190 2.45 -6.72 11.44
C ILE A 190 2.14 -6.26 12.87
N GLU A 191 1.27 -7.00 13.56
CA GLU A 191 0.91 -6.75 14.96
C GLU A 191 1.97 -7.31 15.91
N ARG A 192 2.44 -8.54 15.63
CA ARG A 192 3.38 -9.25 16.51
C ARG A 192 4.31 -10.19 15.74
N VAL A 193 5.55 -10.31 16.23
CA VAL A 193 6.53 -11.29 15.76
C VAL A 193 7.17 -11.97 16.97
N GLU A 194 7.07 -13.29 17.04
CA GLU A 194 7.71 -14.10 18.08
C GLU A 194 8.66 -15.09 17.41
N SER A 195 9.96 -14.92 17.59
CA SER A 195 10.98 -15.77 16.95
C SER A 195 11.47 -16.85 17.91
N HIS A 196 11.56 -18.08 17.42
CA HIS A 196 12.07 -19.23 18.16
C HIS A 196 13.13 -19.97 17.34
N PRO A 197 14.18 -20.50 17.99
CA PRO A 197 15.10 -21.41 17.32
C PRO A 197 14.37 -22.69 16.93
N ARG A 198 14.65 -23.21 15.74
CA ARG A 198 14.15 -24.49 15.27
C ARG A 198 14.70 -25.58 16.21
N ARG A 199 13.82 -26.33 16.87
CA ARG A 199 14.27 -27.49 17.65
C ARG A 199 14.83 -28.52 16.68
N GLU A 200 16.11 -28.82 16.80
CA GLU A 200 16.71 -29.98 16.16
C GLU A 200 15.92 -31.21 16.59
N THR A 201 15.22 -31.84 15.65
CA THR A 201 14.64 -33.16 15.93
C THR A 201 15.82 -34.11 15.99
N PRO A 202 16.07 -34.80 17.12
CA PRO A 202 17.17 -35.76 17.16
C PRO A 202 16.90 -36.81 16.08
N GLN A 203 17.84 -36.96 15.16
CA GLN A 203 17.83 -38.05 14.20
C GLN A 203 18.01 -39.35 15.00
N THR A 204 16.93 -40.10 15.16
CA THR A 204 16.96 -41.50 15.62
C THR A 204 17.33 -42.44 14.49
#